data_AF-J6LAC7-F1
#
_entry.id   AF-J6LAC7-F1
#
_cell.length_a   1.000
_cell.length_b   1.000
_cell.length_c   1.000
_cell.angle_alpha   90.00
_cell.angle_beta   90.00
_cell.angle_gamma   90.00
#
_symmetry.space_group_name_H-M   'P 1'
#
loop_
_entity.id
_entity.type
_entity.pdbx_description
1 polymer ?
#
loop_
_entity_poly.entity_id
_entity_poly.type
_entity_poly.pdbx_seq_one_letter_code
_entity_poly.pdbx_strand_id
1 'polypeptide(L)'
;METIMSAAFTVRLDEETLAALDRLAEKTERSRSWLVGRAVEDYVAANAWQIEAVEAGIAAADRGDFAGDEEVARVRAKYAGKP
;
A
#
# COMPACT_ATOMS: atom_id res chain seq x y z
N MET A 1 -23.57 -2.54 -17.29
CA MET A 1 -23.31 -2.71 -15.85
C MET A 1 -22.12 -3.64 -15.76
N GLU A 2 -20.95 -3.10 -15.43
CA GLU A 2 -19.74 -3.89 -15.32
C GLU A 2 -19.89 -4.79 -14.08
N THR A 3 -19.94 -6.10 -14.30
CA THR A 3 -20.01 -7.06 -13.20
C THR A 3 -18.66 -7.00 -12.49
N ILE A 4 -18.64 -6.51 -11.24
CA ILE A 4 -17.46 -6.64 -10.38
C ILE A 4 -17.21 -8.14 -10.20
N MET A 5 -16.19 -8.66 -10.87
CA MET A 5 -15.80 -10.06 -10.74
C MET A 5 -15.13 -10.24 -9.38
N SER A 6 -15.81 -10.89 -8.43
CA SER A 6 -15.19 -11.30 -7.18
C SER A 6 -14.40 -12.60 -7.41
N ALA A 7 -13.10 -12.58 -7.16
CA ALA A 7 -12.29 -13.79 -7.08
C ALA A 7 -12.25 -14.30 -5.63
N ALA A 8 -12.29 -15.62 -5.45
CA ALA A 8 -12.15 -16.25 -4.14
C ALA A 8 -10.73 -16.77 -3.95
N PHE A 9 -10.18 -16.57 -2.75
CA PHE A 9 -8.91 -17.13 -2.32
C PHE A 9 -9.00 -17.59 -0.87
N THR A 10 -8.12 -18.50 -0.47
CA THR A 10 -8.08 -19.02 0.90
C THR A 10 -6.98 -18.31 1.69
N VAL A 11 -7.34 -17.75 2.84
CA VAL A 11 -6.40 -17.18 3.81
C VAL A 11 -6.13 -18.20 4.92
N ARG A 12 -4.88 -18.33 5.33
CA ARG A 12 -4.49 -19.11 6.50
C ARG A 12 -4.24 -18.16 7.66
N LEU A 13 -4.94 -18.40 8.77
CA LEU A 13 -4.81 -17.67 10.03
C LEU A 13 -4.46 -18.69 11.11
N ASP A 14 -3.68 -18.27 12.10
CA ASP A 14 -3.57 -19.03 13.35
C ASP A 14 -4.90 -19.02 14.12
N GLU A 15 -5.01 -19.91 15.10
CA GLU A 15 -6.23 -20.10 15.89
C GLU A 15 -6.62 -18.84 16.68
N GLU A 16 -5.64 -18.13 17.22
CA GLU A 16 -5.85 -16.89 17.99
C GLU A 16 -6.45 -15.79 17.10
N THR A 17 -5.87 -15.58 15.92
CA THR A 17 -6.32 -14.57 14.95
C THR A 17 -7.70 -14.92 14.40
N LEU A 18 -7.97 -16.20 14.14
CA LEU A 18 -9.30 -16.65 13.71
C LEU A 18 -10.35 -16.37 14.79
N ALA A 19 -10.05 -16.69 16.05
CA ALA A 19 -10.96 -16.41 17.16
C ALA A 19 -11.20 -14.91 17.38
N ALA A 20 -10.17 -14.08 17.18
CA ALA A 20 -10.32 -12.63 17.23
C ALA A 20 -11.19 -12.09 16.08
N LEU A 21 -11.01 -12.61 14.87
CA LEU A 21 -11.82 -12.26 13.70
C LEU A 21 -13.29 -12.65 13.91
N ASP A 22 -13.56 -13.80 14.54
CA ASP A 22 -14.91 -14.27 14.85
C ASP A 22 -15.65 -13.32 15.78
N ARG A 23 -14.98 -12.90 16.85
CA ARG A 23 -15.54 -11.93 17.80
C ARG A 23 -15.78 -10.59 17.11
N LEU A 24 -14.87 -10.15 16.26
CA LEU A 24 -15.03 -8.91 15.50
C LEU A 24 -16.22 -8.97 14.54
N ALA A 25 -16.36 -10.09 13.81
CA ALA A 25 -17.50 -10.35 12.93
C ALA A 25 -18.84 -10.28 13.67
N GLU A 26 -18.92 -10.94 14.84
CA GLU A 26 -20.11 -10.91 15.68
C GLU A 26 -20.46 -9.49 16.15
N LYS A 27 -19.48 -8.75 16.70
CA LYS A 27 -19.71 -7.41 17.26
C LYS A 27 -19.99 -6.33 16.22
N THR A 28 -19.60 -6.55 14.96
CA THR A 28 -19.79 -5.60 13.87
C THR A 28 -20.95 -5.97 12.94
N GLU A 29 -21.59 -7.14 13.16
CA GLU A 29 -22.62 -7.70 12.27
C GLU A 29 -22.12 -7.84 10.81
N ARG A 30 -20.85 -8.21 10.65
CA ARG A 30 -20.22 -8.42 9.34
C ARG A 30 -19.73 -9.85 9.19
N SER A 31 -19.71 -10.35 7.95
CA SER A 31 -19.09 -11.64 7.67
C SER A 31 -17.57 -11.54 7.73
N ARG A 32 -16.91 -12.66 8.06
CA ARG A 32 -15.44 -12.79 7.99
C ARG A 32 -14.92 -12.36 6.63
N SER A 33 -15.57 -12.82 5.55
CA SER A 33 -15.18 -12.49 4.18
C SER A 33 -15.27 -11.00 3.89
N TRP A 34 -16.28 -10.30 4.42
CA TRP A 34 -16.38 -8.85 4.28
C TRP A 34 -15.24 -8.14 5.00
N LEU A 35 -14.95 -8.53 6.25
CA LEU A 35 -13.86 -7.93 7.04
C LEU A 35 -12.49 -8.16 6.41
N VAL A 36 -12.22 -9.39 5.96
CA VAL A 36 -10.96 -9.74 5.29
C VAL A 36 -10.85 -9.01 3.96
N GLY A 37 -11.93 -8.96 3.16
CA GLY A 37 -11.95 -8.21 1.91
C GLY A 37 -11.63 -6.73 2.14
N ARG A 38 -12.27 -6.12 3.13
CA ARG A 38 -12.03 -4.73 3.49
C ARG A 38 -10.59 -4.48 3.94
N ALA A 39 -10.06 -5.35 4.80
CA ALA A 39 -8.68 -5.22 5.27
C ALA A 39 -7.66 -5.34 4.13
N VAL A 40 -7.92 -6.23 3.15
CA VAL A 40 -7.07 -6.37 1.96
C VAL A 40 -7.18 -5.14 1.06
N GLU A 41 -8.38 -4.61 0.82
CA GLU A 41 -8.58 -3.37 0.05
C GLU A 41 -7.80 -2.20 0.67
N ASP A 42 -7.95 -2.00 1.98
CA ASP A 42 -7.29 -0.92 2.71
C ASP A 42 -5.75 -1.10 2.68
N TYR A 43 -5.26 -2.33 2.84
CA TYR A 43 -3.83 -2.63 2.76
C TYR A 43 -3.26 -2.39 1.36
N VAL A 44 -3.96 -2.82 0.31
CA VAL A 44 -3.52 -2.58 -1.08
C VAL A 44 -3.51 -1.09 -1.38
N ALA A 45 -4.58 -0.36 -1.05
CA ALA A 45 -4.67 1.08 -1.29
C ALA A 45 -3.54 1.85 -0.59
N ALA A 46 -3.18 1.45 0.64
CA ALA A 46 -2.10 2.09 1.39
C ALA A 46 -0.70 1.85 0.80
N ASN A 47 -0.49 0.76 0.05
CA ASN A 47 0.83 0.33 -0.41
C ASN A 47 1.02 0.42 -1.94
N ALA A 48 -0.06 0.47 -2.72
CA ALA A 48 0.00 0.46 -4.18
C ALA A 48 0.80 1.64 -4.75
N TRP A 49 0.68 2.82 -4.13
CA TRP A 49 1.39 4.02 -4.58
C TRP A 49 2.92 3.85 -4.62
N GLN A 50 3.49 2.99 -3.76
CA GLN A 50 4.93 2.79 -3.72
C GLN A 50 5.42 2.06 -4.96
N ILE A 51 4.65 1.09 -5.44
CA ILE A 51 4.98 0.35 -6.67
C ILE A 51 4.96 1.33 -7.85
N GLU A 52 3.88 2.10 -7.98
CA GLU A 52 3.74 3.10 -9.04
C GLU A 52 4.87 4.15 -8.99
N ALA A 53 5.24 4.61 -7.79
CA ALA A 53 6.31 5.58 -7.60
C ALA A 53 7.69 5.02 -8.00
N VAL A 54 7.96 3.75 -7.67
CA VAL A 54 9.20 3.07 -8.08
C VAL A 54 9.25 2.91 -9.59
N GLU A 55 8.18 2.43 -10.20
CA GLU A 55 8.09 2.25 -11.66
C GLU A 55 8.24 3.60 -12.40
N ALA A 56 7.60 4.66 -11.90
CA ALA A 56 7.74 6.00 -12.45
C ALA A 56 9.18 6.54 -12.32
N GLY A 57 9.83 6.30 -11.18
CA GLY A 57 11.24 6.68 -10.93
C GLY A 57 12.21 5.95 -11.84
N ILE A 58 12.03 4.64 -12.05
CA ILE A 58 12.81 3.85 -13.01
C ILE A 58 12.62 4.40 -14.43
N ALA A 59 11.37 4.64 -14.84
CA ALA A 59 11.11 5.18 -16.18
C ALA A 59 11.70 6.59 -16.38
N ALA A 60 11.74 7.44 -15.35
CA ALA A 60 12.41 8.74 -15.39
C ALA A 60 13.93 8.59 -15.54
N ALA A 61 14.54 7.71 -14.73
CA ALA A 61 15.96 7.40 -14.81
C ALA A 61 16.38 6.86 -16.19
N ASP A 62 15.59 5.97 -16.79
CA ASP A 62 15.83 5.41 -18.13
C ASP A 62 15.80 6.50 -19.23
N ARG A 63 15.03 7.58 -19.02
CA ARG A 63 15.01 8.75 -19.91
C ARG A 63 16.10 9.77 -19.60
N GLY A 64 16.95 9.52 -18.59
CA GLY A 64 17.98 10.46 -18.14
C GLY A 64 17.42 11.66 -17.38
N ASP A 65 16.19 11.59 -16.89
CA ASP A 65 15.52 12.66 -16.14
C ASP A 65 16.03 12.70 -14.68
N PHE A 66 17.28 13.13 -14.54
CA PHE A 66 17.95 13.32 -13.27
C PHE A 66 18.14 14.81 -12.97
N ALA A 67 18.13 15.15 -11.69
CA ALA A 67 18.54 16.47 -11.24
C ALA A 67 20.01 16.75 -11.61
N GLY A 68 20.28 17.93 -12.15
CA GLY A 68 21.65 18.38 -12.39
C GLY A 68 22.41 18.73 -11.11
N ASP A 69 23.73 18.84 -11.20
CA ASP A 69 24.62 19.06 -10.05
C ASP A 69 24.26 20.28 -9.20
N GLU A 70 23.89 21.40 -9.85
CA GLU A 70 23.49 22.63 -9.15
C GLU A 70 22.20 22.42 -8.33
N GLU A 71 21.27 21.63 -8.85
CA GLU A 71 19.99 21.36 -8.21
C GLU A 71 20.18 20.49 -6.96
N VAL A 72 21.03 19.47 -7.08
CA VAL A 72 21.47 18.63 -5.96
C VAL A 72 22.18 19.48 -4.90
N ALA A 73 23.06 20.41 -5.31
CA ALA A 73 23.77 21.29 -4.38
C ALA A 73 22.80 22.21 -3.61
N ARG A 74 21.79 22.79 -4.27
CA ARG A 74 20.75 23.62 -3.63
C ARG A 74 19.97 22.85 -2.56
N VAL A 75 19.55 21.61 -2.86
CA VAL A 75 18.80 20.76 -1.91
C VAL A 75 19.67 20.42 -0.70
N ARG A 76 20.93 20.03 -0.92
CA ARG A 76 21.87 19.74 0.18
C ARG A 76 22.07 20.93 1.10
N ALA A 77 22.25 22.13 0.54
CA ALA A 77 22.42 23.35 1.34
C ALA A 77 21.16 23.68 2.17
N LYS A 78 19.96 23.46 1.62
CA LYS A 78 18.69 23.70 2.32
C LYS A 78 18.51 22.83 3.57
N TYR A 79 18.96 21.58 3.52
CA TYR A 79 18.80 20.60 4.61
C TYR A 79 20.08 20.31 5.39
N ALA A 80 21.17 21.01 5.11
CA ALA A 80 22.32 21.04 6.00
C ALA A 80 21.85 21.68 7.32
N GLY A 81 21.62 20.83 8.33
CA GLY A 81 21.22 21.28 9.66
C GLY A 81 22.11 22.42 10.12
N LYS A 82 21.51 23.42 10.77
CA LYS A 82 22.29 24.46 11.45
C LYS A 82 23.16 23.74 12.51
N PRO A 83 24.46 24.04 12.61
CA PRO A 83 25.35 23.37 13.57
C PRO A 83 24.81 23.46 14.99
#